data_AF-A0A7C1RNM4-F1
#
_entry.id   AF-A0A7C1RNM4-F1
#
_cell.length_a   1.000
_cell.length_b   1.000
_cell.length_c   1.000
_cell.angle_alpha   90.00
_cell.angle_beta   90.00
_cell.angle_gamma   90.00
#
_symmetry.space_group_name_H-M   'P 1'
#
loop_
_entity.id
_entity.type
_entity.pdbx_description
1 polymer ?
#
loop_
_entity_poly.entity_id
_entity_poly.type
_entity_poly.pdbx_seq_one_letter_code
_entity_poly.pdbx_strand_id
1 'polypeptide(L)'
;MNDSGILQGRTKGKSTLRVASNDPYSAELTAEQIGIIADIAEKFGSGSVHVTARQTIEIPDIELTSINEIKKLIKNSGLYTGSSGKYIRNVMACSRWCLYNASPLSDLAAQLNRKYQGSELPGKTLISLSGCDFSCTRSRTSDIGVIARTKIKITDKKCKQCSLCVKAPLCCQMDAITITDEGAEIDTERCVRCGFCTKICRPGTIAIDSNSYDIFLGGKGGVKPREADFFKNVKSEDELV
;
A
#
# COMPACT_ATOMS: atom_id res chain seq x y z
N MET A 1 -22.06 -16.86 -11.98
CA MET A 1 -22.11 -15.39 -12.05
C MET A 1 -20.82 -14.86 -11.43
N ASN A 2 -19.90 -14.42 -12.27
CA ASN A 2 -18.61 -13.83 -11.90
C ASN A 2 -18.80 -12.39 -11.41
N ASP A 3 -19.63 -12.20 -10.38
CA ASP A 3 -19.97 -10.88 -9.85
C ASP A 3 -18.98 -10.48 -8.74
N SER A 4 -17.70 -10.46 -9.09
CA SER A 4 -16.64 -9.95 -8.21
C SER A 4 -16.99 -8.53 -7.77
N GLY A 5 -17.06 -8.32 -6.46
CA GLY A 5 -17.26 -6.98 -5.88
C GLY A 5 -18.71 -6.58 -5.62
N ILE A 6 -19.68 -7.44 -5.93
CA ILE A 6 -21.08 -7.25 -5.52
C ILE A 6 -21.33 -8.16 -4.32
N LEU A 7 -21.79 -7.58 -3.23
CA LEU A 7 -22.06 -8.26 -1.96
C LEU A 7 -23.55 -8.28 -1.72
N GLN A 8 -24.05 -9.39 -1.17
CA GLN A 8 -25.43 -9.44 -0.71
C GLN A 8 -25.68 -8.32 0.32
N GLY A 9 -26.70 -7.50 0.05
CA GLY A 9 -27.12 -6.44 0.94
C GLY A 9 -27.91 -6.97 2.13
N ARG A 10 -28.10 -6.13 3.14
CA ARG A 10 -28.98 -6.44 4.28
C ARG A 10 -30.46 -6.41 3.87
N THR A 11 -30.79 -5.51 2.95
CA THR A 11 -32.14 -5.34 2.40
C THR A 11 -32.39 -6.37 1.31
N LYS A 12 -33.54 -7.07 1.38
CA LYS A 12 -33.91 -8.09 0.39
C LYS A 12 -33.97 -7.46 -1.01
N GLY A 13 -33.31 -8.09 -1.98
CA GLY A 13 -33.24 -7.62 -3.37
C GLY A 13 -32.15 -6.59 -3.66
N LYS A 14 -31.51 -6.03 -2.62
CA LYS A 14 -30.43 -5.05 -2.76
C LYS A 14 -29.05 -5.64 -2.50
N SER A 15 -28.03 -4.97 -3.00
CA SER A 15 -26.63 -5.37 -2.85
C SER A 15 -25.74 -4.20 -2.45
N THR A 16 -24.50 -4.48 -2.05
CA THR A 16 -23.45 -3.47 -1.88
C THR A 16 -22.42 -3.64 -2.99
N LEU A 17 -22.14 -2.54 -3.69
CA LEU A 17 -21.15 -2.51 -4.76
C LEU A 17 -19.82 -2.02 -4.24
N ARG A 18 -18.73 -2.76 -4.51
CA ARG A 18 -17.36 -2.27 -4.31
C ARG A 18 -16.82 -1.67 -5.60
N VAL A 19 -16.27 -0.48 -5.49
CA VAL A 19 -15.65 0.28 -6.57
C VAL A 19 -14.22 0.66 -6.18
N ALA A 20 -13.31 0.62 -7.13
CA ALA A 20 -11.91 1.00 -6.96
C ALA A 20 -11.37 1.66 -8.23
N SER A 21 -10.22 2.31 -8.11
CA SER A 21 -9.48 2.94 -9.21
C SER A 21 -8.02 2.49 -9.20
N ASN A 22 -7.43 2.45 -10.40
CA ASN A 22 -6.01 2.24 -10.65
C ASN A 22 -5.38 3.47 -11.35
N ASP A 23 -6.10 4.59 -11.44
CA ASP A 23 -5.73 5.79 -12.20
C ASP A 23 -6.14 7.04 -11.38
N PRO A 24 -5.21 7.97 -11.05
CA PRO A 24 -3.80 8.03 -11.45
C PRO A 24 -2.95 6.90 -10.86
N TYR A 25 -3.25 6.49 -9.63
CA TYR A 25 -2.49 5.49 -8.88
C TYR A 25 -3.44 4.61 -8.08
N SER A 26 -2.94 3.48 -7.55
CA SER A 26 -3.76 2.66 -6.65
C SER A 26 -4.15 3.47 -5.42
N ALA A 27 -5.41 3.35 -4.99
CA ALA A 27 -5.99 4.08 -3.86
C ALA A 27 -6.13 5.60 -4.03
N GLU A 28 -5.95 6.13 -5.24
CA GLU A 28 -6.23 7.52 -5.59
C GLU A 28 -7.41 7.59 -6.56
N LEU A 29 -8.22 8.64 -6.46
CA LEU A 29 -9.39 8.88 -7.29
C LEU A 29 -9.31 10.29 -7.85
N THR A 30 -9.65 10.46 -9.13
CA THR A 30 -9.81 11.80 -9.69
C THR A 30 -11.09 12.46 -9.16
N ALA A 31 -11.15 13.79 -9.19
CA ALA A 31 -12.37 14.52 -8.81
C ALA A 31 -13.60 14.08 -9.63
N GLU A 32 -13.39 13.80 -10.93
CA GLU A 32 -14.43 13.29 -11.82
C GLU A 32 -14.91 11.89 -11.39
N GLN A 33 -14.00 10.98 -11.06
CA GLN A 33 -14.35 9.65 -10.55
C GLN A 33 -15.14 9.72 -9.25
N ILE A 34 -14.79 10.65 -8.35
CA ILE A 34 -15.55 10.90 -7.12
C ILE A 34 -16.98 11.36 -7.46
N GLY A 35 -17.14 12.27 -8.43
CA GLY A 35 -18.45 12.71 -8.90
C GLY A 35 -19.29 11.56 -9.46
N ILE A 36 -18.71 10.69 -10.28
CA ILE A 36 -19.40 9.51 -10.82
C ILE A 36 -19.82 8.54 -9.70
N ILE A 37 -18.99 8.34 -8.68
CA ILE A 37 -19.33 7.51 -7.52
C ILE A 37 -20.50 8.12 -6.73
N ALA A 38 -20.53 9.45 -6.57
CA ALA A 38 -21.64 10.15 -5.93
C ALA A 38 -22.94 10.00 -6.74
N ASP A 39 -22.89 10.24 -8.05
CA ASP A 39 -24.02 10.04 -8.97
C ASP A 39 -24.60 8.62 -8.88
N ILE A 40 -23.72 7.61 -8.85
CA ILE A 40 -24.14 6.20 -8.73
C ILE A 40 -24.82 5.97 -7.38
N ALA A 41 -24.25 6.50 -6.30
CA ALA A 41 -24.81 6.35 -4.97
C ALA A 41 -26.20 6.99 -4.85
N GLU A 42 -26.39 8.19 -5.39
CA GLU A 42 -27.67 8.91 -5.38
C GLU A 42 -28.73 8.25 -6.27
N LYS A 43 -28.36 7.86 -7.49
CA LYS A 43 -29.34 7.35 -8.48
C LYS A 43 -29.70 5.89 -8.25
N PHE A 44 -28.74 5.07 -7.84
CA PHE A 44 -28.90 3.61 -7.83
C PHE A 44 -28.72 2.97 -6.46
N GLY A 45 -28.21 3.69 -5.47
CA GLY A 45 -27.88 3.15 -4.15
C GLY A 45 -28.55 3.90 -3.00
N SER A 46 -27.87 3.90 -1.85
CA SER A 46 -28.36 4.53 -0.61
C SER A 46 -28.20 6.06 -0.54
N GLY A 47 -27.61 6.71 -1.55
CA GLY A 47 -27.17 8.11 -1.47
C GLY A 47 -25.92 8.33 -0.59
N SER A 48 -25.34 7.26 -0.06
CA SER A 48 -24.13 7.31 0.77
C SER A 48 -23.08 6.30 0.30
N VAL A 49 -21.83 6.56 0.68
CA VAL A 49 -20.71 5.68 0.39
C VAL A 49 -19.89 5.39 1.63
N HIS A 50 -19.23 4.24 1.66
CA HIS A 50 -18.32 3.86 2.72
C HIS A 50 -16.89 3.67 2.19
N VAL A 51 -15.94 4.39 2.76
CA VAL A 51 -14.51 4.21 2.45
C VAL A 51 -13.97 3.04 3.28
N THR A 52 -13.49 2.00 2.60
CA THR A 52 -13.04 0.79 3.28
C THR A 52 -11.57 0.88 3.69
N ALA A 53 -11.17 0.09 4.71
CA ALA A 53 -9.78 -0.10 5.08
C ALA A 53 -8.89 -0.73 3.99
N ARG A 54 -9.49 -1.19 2.87
CA ARG A 54 -8.77 -1.77 1.71
C ARG A 54 -8.65 -0.80 0.55
N GLN A 55 -8.87 0.49 0.81
CA GLN A 55 -8.74 1.56 -0.19
C GLN A 55 -9.68 1.38 -1.38
N THR A 56 -10.85 0.79 -1.13
CA THR A 56 -11.98 0.74 -2.07
C THR A 56 -13.18 1.47 -1.48
N ILE A 57 -14.13 1.88 -2.31
CA ILE A 57 -15.38 2.50 -1.90
C ILE A 57 -16.51 1.48 -2.02
N GLU A 58 -17.39 1.43 -1.02
CA GLU A 58 -18.62 0.65 -1.03
C GLU A 58 -19.84 1.57 -1.22
N ILE A 59 -20.74 1.19 -2.13
CA ILE A 59 -22.03 1.84 -2.37
C ILE A 59 -23.13 0.87 -1.92
N PRO A 60 -23.75 1.09 -0.75
CA PRO A 60 -24.81 0.22 -0.23
C PRO A 60 -26.13 0.36 -0.99
N ASP A 61 -26.99 -0.63 -0.80
CA ASP A 61 -28.39 -0.69 -1.25
C ASP A 61 -28.60 -0.45 -2.75
N ILE A 62 -27.68 -0.96 -3.57
CA ILE A 62 -27.85 -0.96 -5.02
C ILE A 62 -28.91 -1.97 -5.47
N GLU A 63 -29.80 -1.54 -6.38
CA GLU A 63 -30.77 -2.42 -7.02
C GLU A 63 -30.08 -3.31 -8.06
N LEU A 64 -30.25 -4.63 -7.95
CA LEU A 64 -29.59 -5.59 -8.87
C LEU A 64 -30.04 -5.44 -10.32
N THR A 65 -31.24 -4.92 -10.56
CA THR A 65 -31.77 -4.64 -11.90
C THR A 65 -30.96 -3.58 -12.64
N SER A 66 -30.36 -2.63 -11.92
CA SER A 66 -29.55 -1.53 -12.48
C SER A 66 -28.08 -1.90 -12.67
N ILE A 67 -27.66 -3.13 -12.32
CA ILE A 67 -26.22 -3.47 -12.25
C ILE A 67 -25.48 -3.34 -13.58
N ASN A 68 -26.14 -3.63 -14.70
CA ASN A 68 -25.54 -3.54 -16.02
C ASN A 68 -25.29 -2.09 -16.44
N GLU A 69 -26.17 -1.18 -16.05
CA GLU A 69 -26.00 0.25 -16.26
C GLU A 69 -24.87 0.80 -15.39
N ILE A 70 -24.86 0.44 -14.10
CA ILE A 70 -23.80 0.85 -13.16
C ILE A 70 -22.43 0.34 -13.65
N LYS A 71 -22.33 -0.91 -14.10
CA LYS A 71 -21.08 -1.47 -14.66
C LYS A 71 -20.58 -0.68 -15.87
N LYS A 72 -21.48 -0.15 -16.72
CA LYS A 72 -21.09 0.71 -17.85
C LYS A 72 -20.55 2.05 -17.37
N LEU A 73 -21.21 2.70 -16.41
CA LEU A 73 -20.75 3.97 -15.83
C LEU A 73 -19.36 3.84 -15.16
N ILE A 74 -19.17 2.77 -14.38
CA ILE A 74 -17.89 2.43 -13.75
C ILE A 74 -16.81 2.27 -14.82
N LYS A 75 -17.05 1.43 -15.84
CA LYS A 75 -16.05 1.18 -16.88
C LYS A 75 -15.69 2.44 -17.67
N ASN A 76 -16.69 3.26 -18.02
CA ASN A 76 -16.49 4.48 -18.82
C ASN A 76 -15.73 5.57 -18.05
N SER A 77 -15.73 5.53 -16.73
CA SER A 77 -15.01 6.48 -15.85
C SER A 77 -13.61 5.98 -15.42
N GLY A 78 -13.13 4.87 -15.99
CA GLY A 78 -11.85 4.26 -15.62
C GLY A 78 -11.86 3.59 -14.24
N LEU A 79 -13.03 3.45 -13.61
CA LEU A 79 -13.23 2.70 -12.38
C LEU A 79 -13.41 1.21 -12.69
N TYR A 80 -13.27 0.38 -11.66
CA TYR A 80 -13.57 -1.04 -11.77
C TYR A 80 -14.28 -1.57 -10.53
N THR A 81 -15.01 -2.66 -10.70
CA THR A 81 -15.65 -3.36 -9.59
C THR A 81 -14.59 -4.11 -8.78
N GLY A 82 -14.61 -3.92 -7.45
CA GLY A 82 -13.68 -4.60 -6.54
C GLY A 82 -13.92 -6.11 -6.47
N SER A 83 -13.44 -6.74 -5.40
CA SER A 83 -13.58 -8.19 -5.21
C SER A 83 -14.15 -8.57 -3.84
N SER A 84 -14.70 -9.79 -3.78
CA SER A 84 -15.29 -10.41 -2.59
C SER A 84 -14.79 -11.86 -2.48
N GLY A 85 -15.36 -12.71 -1.63
CA GLY A 85 -15.06 -14.15 -1.61
C GLY A 85 -13.56 -14.53 -1.55
N LYS A 86 -13.20 -15.54 -2.35
CA LYS A 86 -11.87 -16.19 -2.44
C LYS A 86 -10.95 -15.57 -3.51
N TYR A 87 -11.09 -14.28 -3.76
CA TYR A 87 -10.29 -13.57 -4.75
C TYR A 87 -9.19 -12.73 -4.10
N ILE A 88 -8.19 -12.35 -4.89
CA ILE A 88 -7.27 -11.26 -4.53
C ILE A 88 -8.08 -9.98 -4.30
N ARG A 89 -7.88 -9.33 -3.16
CA ARG A 89 -8.46 -8.02 -2.86
C ARG A 89 -7.61 -6.92 -3.47
N ASN A 90 -8.16 -5.70 -3.52
CA ASN A 90 -7.40 -4.52 -3.94
C ASN A 90 -6.02 -4.50 -3.26
N VAL A 91 -4.97 -4.46 -4.08
CA VAL A 91 -3.59 -4.32 -3.64
C VAL A 91 -3.46 -2.94 -3.02
N MET A 92 -3.12 -2.89 -1.73
CA MET A 92 -3.04 -1.64 -0.99
C MET A 92 -1.64 -1.03 -1.12
N ALA A 93 -1.58 0.30 -1.23
CA ALA A 93 -0.33 1.06 -1.20
C ALA A 93 -0.46 2.30 -0.31
N CYS A 94 0.62 2.68 0.37
CA CYS A 94 0.64 3.94 1.11
C CYS A 94 0.66 5.13 0.15
N SER A 95 0.28 6.32 0.65
CA SER A 95 0.32 7.54 -0.14
C SER A 95 1.71 7.78 -0.73
N ARG A 96 1.78 8.00 -2.05
CA ARG A 96 3.03 8.33 -2.76
C ARG A 96 3.63 9.66 -2.29
N TRP A 97 2.78 10.57 -1.82
CA TRP A 97 3.14 11.92 -1.37
C TRP A 97 3.83 11.95 0.00
N CYS A 98 3.89 10.80 0.69
CA CYS A 98 4.53 10.69 1.99
C CYS A 98 6.05 10.86 1.88
N LEU A 99 6.61 11.81 2.65
CA LEU A 99 8.05 12.11 2.69
C LEU A 99 8.91 10.96 3.23
N TYR A 100 8.27 10.05 3.97
CA TYR A 100 8.91 8.86 4.55
C TYR A 100 9.10 7.71 3.58
N ASN A 101 8.55 7.80 2.36
CA ASN A 101 8.79 6.75 1.37
C ASN A 101 10.31 6.62 1.11
N ALA A 102 10.82 5.41 1.31
CA ALA A 102 12.07 4.96 0.75
C ALA A 102 11.89 4.76 -0.77
N SER A 103 10.78 4.12 -1.16
CA SER A 103 10.28 4.11 -2.53
C SER A 103 8.74 4.12 -2.53
N PRO A 104 8.06 5.02 -3.27
CA PRO A 104 6.60 4.97 -3.40
C PRO A 104 6.18 3.77 -4.27
N LEU A 105 5.18 2.99 -3.80
CA LEU A 105 4.76 1.73 -4.44
C LEU A 105 3.33 1.75 -5.01
N SER A 106 2.70 2.93 -5.11
CA SER A 106 1.32 3.07 -5.59
C SER A 106 1.17 2.73 -7.08
N ASP A 107 2.22 2.96 -7.87
CA ASP A 107 2.30 2.58 -9.28
C ASP A 107 2.32 1.06 -9.44
N LEU A 108 3.21 0.39 -8.69
CA LEU A 108 3.28 -1.07 -8.64
C LEU A 108 1.97 -1.68 -8.15
N ALA A 109 1.33 -1.12 -7.13
CA ALA A 109 0.02 -1.60 -6.70
C ALA A 109 -1.04 -1.49 -7.80
N ALA A 110 -1.03 -0.40 -8.59
CA ALA A 110 -1.95 -0.25 -9.72
C ALA A 110 -1.67 -1.28 -10.82
N GLN A 111 -0.39 -1.56 -11.11
CA GLN A 111 0.02 -2.60 -12.03
C GLN A 111 -0.43 -3.99 -11.57
N LEU A 112 -0.20 -4.34 -10.31
CA LEU A 112 -0.61 -5.63 -9.73
C LEU A 112 -2.14 -5.77 -9.71
N ASN A 113 -2.87 -4.70 -9.37
CA ASN A 113 -4.33 -4.71 -9.46
C ASN A 113 -4.80 -4.98 -10.89
N ARG A 114 -4.22 -4.32 -11.91
CA ARG A 114 -4.55 -4.59 -13.32
C ARG A 114 -4.21 -6.03 -13.74
N LYS A 115 -3.04 -6.53 -13.35
CA LYS A 115 -2.54 -7.86 -13.73
C LYS A 115 -3.35 -9.00 -13.11
N TYR A 116 -3.72 -8.87 -11.84
CA TYR A 116 -4.34 -9.94 -11.06
C TYR A 116 -5.84 -9.76 -10.82
N GLN A 117 -6.47 -8.77 -11.45
CA GLN A 117 -7.91 -8.54 -11.31
C GLN A 117 -8.71 -9.81 -11.64
N GLY A 118 -9.63 -10.20 -10.76
CA GLY A 118 -10.48 -11.38 -10.96
C GLY A 118 -9.78 -12.72 -10.71
N SER A 119 -8.53 -12.73 -10.24
CA SER A 119 -7.84 -13.98 -9.89
C SER A 119 -8.48 -14.66 -8.69
N GLU A 120 -9.01 -15.85 -8.90
CA GLU A 120 -9.51 -16.73 -7.84
C GLU A 120 -8.37 -17.51 -7.21
N LEU A 121 -8.37 -17.61 -5.88
CA LEU A 121 -7.38 -18.32 -5.09
C LEU A 121 -8.08 -19.27 -4.11
N PRO A 122 -7.36 -20.17 -3.43
CA PRO A 122 -7.97 -21.05 -2.42
C PRO A 122 -8.69 -20.29 -1.28
N GLY A 123 -8.33 -19.04 -1.05
CA GLY A 123 -8.94 -18.16 -0.07
C GLY A 123 -8.78 -16.67 -0.38
N LYS A 124 -9.42 -15.84 0.45
CA LYS A 124 -9.26 -14.38 0.41
C LYS A 124 -7.78 -14.04 0.60
N THR A 125 -7.20 -13.31 -0.34
CA THR A 125 -5.78 -12.93 -0.30
C THR A 125 -5.64 -11.41 -0.31
N LEU A 126 -4.88 -10.88 0.63
CA LEU A 126 -4.53 -9.47 0.77
C LEU A 126 -3.07 -9.26 0.38
N ILE A 127 -2.84 -8.31 -0.51
CA ILE A 127 -1.50 -7.84 -0.88
C ILE A 127 -1.36 -6.40 -0.40
N SER A 128 -0.24 -6.08 0.25
CA SER A 128 0.00 -4.75 0.80
C SER A 128 1.43 -4.31 0.56
N LEU A 129 1.57 -3.15 -0.07
CA LEU A 129 2.85 -2.54 -0.39
C LEU A 129 3.04 -1.32 0.51
N SER A 130 4.17 -1.27 1.20
CA SER A 130 4.56 -0.15 2.05
C SER A 130 5.86 0.43 1.54
N GLY A 131 5.90 1.74 1.33
CA GLY A 131 7.09 2.43 0.85
C GLY A 131 8.17 2.63 1.92
N CYS A 132 7.93 2.25 3.18
CA CYS A 132 8.90 2.28 4.27
C CYS A 132 8.46 1.38 5.44
N ASP A 133 9.31 1.23 6.45
CA ASP A 133 9.09 0.31 7.56
C ASP A 133 7.95 0.68 8.53
N PHE A 134 7.46 1.93 8.50
CA PHE A 134 6.24 2.29 9.26
C PHE A 134 5.04 1.44 8.89
N SER A 135 5.06 0.84 7.70
CA SER A 135 4.09 -0.16 7.25
C SER A 135 2.63 0.26 7.42
N CYS A 136 2.26 1.49 7.01
CA CYS A 136 0.92 2.02 7.18
C CYS A 136 -0.19 1.19 6.48
N THR A 137 0.15 0.44 5.43
CA THR A 137 -0.77 -0.52 4.78
C THR A 137 -0.82 -1.88 5.46
N ARG A 138 -0.12 -2.03 6.59
CA ARG A 138 -0.02 -3.24 7.40
C ARG A 138 0.57 -4.44 6.67
N SER A 139 1.63 -4.22 5.87
CA SER A 139 2.33 -5.27 5.11
C SER A 139 2.71 -6.49 5.94
N ARG A 140 3.09 -6.32 7.21
CA ARG A 140 3.44 -7.43 8.11
C ARG A 140 2.24 -8.27 8.56
N THR A 141 1.01 -7.86 8.28
CA THR A 141 -0.22 -8.60 8.67
C THR A 141 -1.14 -8.91 7.48
N SER A 142 -0.59 -8.82 6.27
CA SER A 142 -1.25 -9.20 5.02
C SER A 142 -0.72 -10.54 4.52
N ASP A 143 -1.51 -11.25 3.70
CA ASP A 143 -1.12 -12.55 3.17
C ASP A 143 0.18 -12.45 2.36
N ILE A 144 0.35 -11.35 1.61
CA ILE A 144 1.58 -10.95 0.95
C ILE A 144 1.87 -9.49 1.32
N GLY A 145 2.98 -9.26 2.02
CA GLY A 145 3.45 -7.94 2.41
C GLY A 145 4.73 -7.57 1.70
N VAL A 146 4.83 -6.34 1.22
CA VAL A 146 6.08 -5.77 0.70
C VAL A 146 6.41 -4.52 1.49
N ILE A 147 7.68 -4.36 1.87
CA ILE A 147 8.23 -3.15 2.48
C ILE A 147 9.46 -2.72 1.68
N ALA A 148 9.44 -1.50 1.13
CA ALA A 148 10.61 -0.91 0.50
C ALA A 148 11.68 -0.57 1.54
N ARG A 149 12.93 -0.86 1.19
CA ARG A 149 14.12 -0.72 2.03
C ARG A 149 15.19 0.06 1.28
N THR A 150 15.92 0.86 2.01
CA THR A 150 17.12 1.56 1.54
C THR A 150 18.31 1.06 2.35
N LYS A 151 19.16 0.25 1.72
CA LYS A 151 20.44 -0.13 2.30
C LYS A 151 21.34 1.10 2.32
N ILE A 152 21.87 1.41 3.50
CA ILE A 152 22.76 2.54 3.73
C ILE A 152 24.20 2.07 3.93
N LYS A 153 25.16 2.94 3.64
CA LYS A 153 26.59 2.72 3.88
C LYS A 153 27.28 3.97 4.43
N ILE A 154 28.36 3.75 5.16
CA ILE A 154 29.32 4.81 5.49
C ILE A 154 30.29 4.96 4.32
N THR A 155 30.48 6.20 3.86
CA THR A 155 31.39 6.54 2.76
C THR A 155 32.75 7.02 3.30
N ASP A 156 33.67 7.31 2.38
CA ASP A 156 34.95 7.95 2.64
C ASP A 156 34.83 9.43 3.04
N LYS A 157 33.65 10.04 2.92
CA LYS A 157 33.45 11.45 3.25
C LYS A 157 33.44 11.68 4.76
N LYS A 158 34.32 12.58 5.23
CA LYS A 158 34.49 12.89 6.65
C LYS A 158 33.20 13.39 7.32
N CYS A 159 32.83 12.74 8.41
CA CYS A 159 31.71 13.16 9.26
C CYS A 159 32.02 14.51 9.93
N LYS A 160 31.00 15.37 10.05
CA LYS A 160 31.09 16.65 10.78
C LYS A 160 30.56 16.59 12.21
N GLN A 161 30.14 15.41 12.67
CA GLN A 161 29.63 15.16 14.03
C GLN A 161 28.48 16.11 14.46
N CYS A 162 27.72 16.66 13.51
CA CYS A 162 26.64 17.61 13.79
C CYS A 162 25.42 16.99 14.50
N SER A 163 25.43 15.67 14.72
CA SER A 163 24.39 14.90 15.41
C SER A 163 22.99 14.92 14.78
N LEU A 164 22.79 15.53 13.61
CA LEU A 164 21.48 15.60 12.97
C LEU A 164 20.90 14.23 12.61
N CYS A 165 21.75 13.26 12.26
CA CYS A 165 21.27 11.89 11.97
C CYS A 165 20.69 11.16 13.20
N VAL A 166 20.98 11.64 14.40
CA VAL A 166 20.49 11.10 15.68
C VAL A 166 19.39 11.99 16.27
N LYS A 167 19.61 13.31 16.29
CA LYS A 167 18.78 14.26 17.04
C LYS A 167 17.68 14.92 16.22
N ALA A 168 17.78 14.91 14.89
CA ALA A 168 16.75 15.57 14.09
C ALA A 168 15.41 14.83 14.29
N PRO A 169 14.32 15.57 14.56
CA PRO A 169 13.00 14.97 14.64
C PRO A 169 12.78 14.27 13.30
N LEU A 170 12.43 12.99 13.35
CA LEU A 170 12.12 12.15 12.19
C LEU A 170 13.32 11.52 11.46
N CYS A 171 14.56 11.61 11.98
CA CYS A 171 15.70 10.92 11.39
C CYS A 171 15.81 9.45 11.83
N CYS A 172 16.72 9.10 12.74
CA CYS A 172 16.78 7.75 13.27
C CYS A 172 15.74 7.62 14.39
N GLN A 173 14.75 6.74 14.21
CA GLN A 173 13.72 6.46 15.23
C GLN A 173 13.96 5.13 15.96
N MET A 174 15.07 4.45 15.60
CA MET A 174 15.43 3.14 16.14
C MET A 174 16.67 3.20 17.03
N ASP A 175 17.19 4.41 17.29
CA ASP A 175 18.46 4.64 17.99
C ASP A 175 19.61 3.77 17.45
N ALA A 176 19.63 3.60 16.13
CA ALA A 176 20.59 2.76 15.41
C ALA A 176 21.86 3.51 15.00
N ILE A 177 22.00 4.79 15.36
CA ILE A 177 23.15 5.62 14.98
C ILE A 177 23.77 6.23 16.23
N THR A 178 25.08 6.07 16.36
CA THR A 178 25.89 6.68 17.42
C THR A 178 26.91 7.64 16.79
N ILE A 179 27.15 8.78 17.42
CA ILE A 179 28.23 9.70 17.02
C ILE A 179 29.42 9.46 17.93
N THR A 180 30.55 9.05 17.34
CA THR A 180 31.84 8.85 18.00
C THR A 180 32.84 9.90 17.55
N ASP A 181 34.07 9.83 18.07
CA ASP A 181 35.17 10.71 17.66
C ASP A 181 35.61 10.45 16.21
N GLU A 182 35.39 9.24 15.71
CA GLU A 182 35.73 8.83 14.33
C GLU A 182 34.62 9.15 13.33
N GLY A 183 33.37 9.31 13.79
CA GLY A 183 32.27 9.73 12.93
C GLY A 183 30.93 9.15 13.34
N ALA A 184 30.06 8.90 12.35
CA ALA A 184 28.77 8.25 12.60
C ALA A 184 28.93 6.73 12.42
N GLU A 185 28.54 5.97 13.44
CA GLU A 185 28.51 4.52 13.43
C GLU A 185 27.06 4.04 13.41
N ILE A 186 26.80 2.95 12.67
CA ILE A 186 25.45 2.43 12.46
C ILE A 186 25.36 1.02 13.03
N ASP A 187 24.46 0.82 13.97
CA ASP A 187 24.04 -0.50 14.47
C ASP A 187 23.12 -1.16 13.42
N THR A 188 23.62 -2.20 12.77
CA THR A 188 22.90 -2.89 11.71
C THR A 188 21.76 -3.77 12.22
N GLU A 189 21.78 -4.17 13.49
CA GLU A 189 20.70 -4.99 14.08
C GLU A 189 19.48 -4.13 14.40
N ARG A 190 19.70 -2.89 14.86
CA ARG A 190 18.62 -1.92 15.10
C ARG A 190 18.17 -1.17 13.84
N CYS A 191 19.01 -1.10 12.81
CA CYS A 191 18.70 -0.35 11.60
C CYS A 191 17.59 -1.00 10.76
N VAL A 192 16.45 -0.32 10.65
CA VAL A 192 15.31 -0.77 9.81
C VAL A 192 15.45 -0.40 8.33
N ARG A 193 16.61 0.09 7.88
CA ARG A 193 16.87 0.44 6.46
C ARG A 193 15.84 1.43 5.87
N CYS A 194 15.45 2.47 6.65
CA CYS A 194 14.52 3.51 6.19
C CYS A 194 15.18 4.60 5.34
N GLY A 195 16.50 4.77 5.45
CA GLY A 195 17.27 5.74 4.66
C GLY A 195 17.15 7.21 5.09
N PHE A 196 16.39 7.58 6.13
CA PHE A 196 16.22 9.01 6.49
C PHE A 196 17.53 9.71 6.88
N CYS A 197 18.47 8.97 7.48
CA CYS A 197 19.79 9.50 7.82
C CYS A 197 20.60 9.96 6.60
N THR A 198 20.37 9.40 5.41
CA THR A 198 21.07 9.83 4.18
C THR A 198 20.54 11.19 3.71
N LYS A 199 19.25 11.46 3.90
CA LYS A 199 18.60 12.72 3.50
C LYS A 199 19.11 13.93 4.31
N ILE A 200 19.48 13.72 5.57
CA ILE A 200 19.96 14.78 6.47
C ILE A 200 21.49 14.93 6.50
N CYS A 201 22.23 13.91 6.05
CA CYS A 201 23.69 13.89 6.10
C CYS A 201 24.31 14.80 5.02
N ARG A 202 24.42 16.11 5.30
CA ARG A 202 25.00 17.08 4.36
C ARG A 202 26.40 16.72 3.83
N PRO A 203 27.33 16.18 4.64
CA PRO A 203 28.63 15.74 4.11
C PRO A 203 28.52 14.54 3.16
N GLY A 204 27.44 13.76 3.23
CA GLY A 204 27.30 12.50 2.50
C GLY A 204 28.11 11.34 3.10
N THR A 205 28.49 11.44 4.38
CA THR A 205 29.12 10.33 5.13
C THR A 205 28.21 9.12 5.19
N ILE A 206 26.92 9.33 5.42
CA ILE A 206 25.90 8.28 5.32
C ILE A 206 25.22 8.43 3.97
N ALA A 207 25.34 7.42 3.12
CA ALA A 207 24.79 7.44 1.76
C ALA A 207 23.95 6.20 1.48
N ILE A 208 23.13 6.28 0.44
CA ILE A 208 22.39 5.14 -0.09
C ILE A 208 23.37 4.23 -0.84
N ASP A 209 23.36 2.94 -0.51
CA ASP A 209 24.08 1.90 -1.25
C ASP A 209 23.18 1.32 -2.36
N SER A 210 21.99 0.89 -1.98
CA SER A 210 21.00 0.32 -2.90
C SER A 210 19.60 0.36 -2.30
N ASN A 211 18.58 0.37 -3.16
CA ASN A 211 17.21 0.12 -2.76
C ASN A 211 16.88 -1.37 -2.97
N SER A 212 15.97 -1.88 -2.15
CA SER A 212 15.49 -3.26 -2.21
C SER A 212 14.09 -3.36 -1.60
N TYR A 213 13.49 -4.52 -1.68
CA TYR A 213 12.15 -4.77 -1.18
C TYR A 213 12.15 -6.07 -0.37
N ASP A 214 11.70 -6.00 0.87
CA ASP A 214 11.49 -7.18 1.69
C ASP A 214 10.06 -7.70 1.46
N ILE A 215 9.96 -8.99 1.17
CA ILE A 215 8.69 -9.69 0.99
C ILE A 215 8.41 -10.52 2.24
N PHE A 216 7.18 -10.41 2.74
CA PHE A 216 6.66 -11.14 3.88
C PHE A 216 5.44 -11.96 3.46
N LEU A 217 5.29 -13.17 4.00
CA LEU A 217 4.20 -14.09 3.63
C LEU A 217 3.41 -14.61 4.83
N GLY A 218 2.11 -14.84 4.61
CA GLY A 218 1.21 -15.53 5.54
C GLY A 218 0.69 -14.69 6.70
N GLY A 219 0.80 -13.36 6.62
CA GLY A 219 0.19 -12.46 7.61
C GLY A 219 -1.33 -12.47 7.54
N LYS A 220 -1.99 -12.24 8.67
CA LYS A 220 -3.46 -12.19 8.75
C LYS A 220 -3.90 -11.25 9.87
N GLY A 221 -4.78 -10.31 9.58
CA GLY A 221 -5.39 -9.41 10.59
C GLY A 221 -6.76 -9.84 11.12
N GLY A 222 -7.27 -11.03 10.75
CA GLY A 222 -8.62 -11.49 11.12
C GLY A 222 -8.73 -12.11 12.52
N VAL A 223 -9.74 -12.98 12.71
CA VAL A 223 -10.11 -13.63 14.00
C VAL A 223 -8.91 -14.16 14.80
N LYS A 224 -7.97 -14.82 14.10
CA LYS A 224 -6.68 -15.23 14.66
C LYS A 224 -5.61 -14.40 13.94
N PRO A 225 -5.17 -13.28 14.53
CA PRO A 225 -4.16 -12.45 13.92
C PRO A 225 -2.81 -13.17 13.92
N ARG A 226 -2.02 -12.93 12.89
CA ARG A 226 -0.70 -13.51 12.68
C ARG A 226 0.17 -12.52 11.95
N GLU A 227 1.41 -12.35 12.41
CA GLU A 227 2.43 -11.64 11.66
C GLU A 227 2.99 -12.53 10.54
N ALA A 228 3.27 -11.92 9.40
CA ALA A 228 3.86 -12.57 8.25
C ALA A 228 5.34 -12.90 8.52
N ASP A 229 5.80 -14.04 8.02
CA ASP A 229 7.22 -14.38 8.08
C ASP A 229 7.97 -13.67 6.96
N PHE A 230 9.22 -13.27 7.23
CA PHE A 230 10.11 -12.84 6.16
C PHE A 230 10.34 -13.99 5.17
N PHE A 231 10.18 -13.69 3.87
CA PHE A 231 10.36 -14.67 2.81
C PHE A 231 11.66 -14.45 2.06
N LYS A 232 11.81 -13.28 1.42
CA LYS A 232 13.03 -12.93 0.68
C LYS A 232 13.17 -11.41 0.52
N ASN A 233 14.38 -10.98 0.19
CA ASN A 233 14.68 -9.64 -0.28
C ASN A 233 14.92 -9.67 -1.80
N VAL A 234 14.38 -8.69 -2.53
CA VAL A 234 14.58 -8.51 -3.98
C VAL A 234 15.09 -7.11 -4.30
N LYS A 235 15.73 -6.92 -5.46
CA LYS A 235 16.44 -5.66 -5.78
C LYS A 235 15.65 -4.73 -6.67
N SER A 236 14.68 -5.23 -7.44
CA SER A 236 13.85 -4.43 -8.33
C SER A 236 12.35 -4.71 -8.15
N GLU A 237 11.52 -3.80 -8.67
CA GLU A 237 10.07 -3.98 -8.71
C GLU A 237 9.65 -5.07 -9.71
N ASP A 238 10.42 -5.30 -10.77
CA ASP A 238 10.16 -6.38 -11.73
C ASP A 238 10.22 -7.76 -11.06
N GLU A 239 11.07 -7.94 -10.05
CA GLU A 239 11.14 -9.18 -9.27
C GLU A 239 9.95 -9.38 -8.30
N LEU A 240 9.14 -8.34 -8.07
CA LEU A 240 7.91 -8.39 -7.26
C LEU A 240 6.67 -8.84 -8.05
N VAL A 241 6.71 -8.70 -9.38
CA VAL A 241 5.59 -8.91 -10.32
C VAL A 241 5.55 -10.35 -10.83
#